data_AF-A0A3M1S3R2-F1
#
_entry.id   AF-A0A3M1S3R2-F1
#
_cell.length_a   1.000
_cell.length_b   1.000
_cell.length_c   1.000
_cell.angle_alpha   90.00
_cell.angle_beta   90.00
_cell.angle_gamma   90.00
#
_symmetry.space_group_name_H-M   'P 1'
#
loop_
_entity.id
_entity.type
_entity.pdbx_description
1 polymer ?
#
loop_
_entity_poly.entity_id
_entity_poly.type
_entity_poly.pdbx_seq_one_letter_code
_entity_poly.pdbx_strand_id
1 'polypeptide(L)'
;MDIPIPVTILAWKTLFTRRWTLMANNHHDELHIGIPGYLMVFLILVIGTILTYIVALRDLDWIFPGANTLVALAIAFTKMSFVVLYFMHVRWQSRLIWLTALGGFFWLAIMFAFTMQDYLTRSVIGK
;
A
#
# COMPACT_ATOMS: atom_id res chain seq x y z
N MET A 1 42.22 -46.72 -3.24
CA MET A 1 42.65 -45.72 -2.24
C MET A 1 41.38 -45.20 -1.58
N ASP A 2 40.99 -45.83 -0.47
CA ASP A 2 39.73 -45.53 0.23
C ASP A 2 40.00 -44.35 1.14
N ILE A 3 39.79 -43.14 0.62
CA ILE A 3 39.94 -41.91 1.38
C ILE A 3 38.84 -41.95 2.46
N PRO A 4 39.17 -42.01 3.77
CA PRO A 4 38.17 -42.05 4.82
C PRO A 4 37.45 -40.70 4.83
N ILE A 5 36.27 -40.67 4.21
CA ILE A 5 35.39 -39.50 4.29
C ILE A 5 34.91 -39.37 5.73
N PRO A 6 35.07 -38.18 6.36
CA PRO A 6 34.59 -37.94 7.71
C PRO A 6 33.09 -38.26 7.82
N VAL A 7 32.71 -39.08 8.80
CA VAL A 7 31.31 -39.49 9.05
C VAL A 7 30.37 -38.29 9.24
N THR A 8 30.92 -37.14 9.64
CA THR A 8 30.23 -35.86 9.79
C THR A 8 29.69 -35.31 8.46
N ILE A 9 30.39 -35.51 7.34
CA ILE A 9 29.96 -35.04 6.02
C ILE A 9 28.80 -35.90 5.49
N LEU A 10 28.84 -37.21 5.74
CA LEU A 10 27.77 -38.14 5.36
C LEU A 10 26.50 -37.91 6.19
N ALA A 11 26.66 -37.61 7.49
CA ALA A 11 25.56 -37.24 8.37
C ALA A 11 24.88 -35.94 7.92
N TRP A 12 25.65 -34.91 7.53
CA TRP A 12 25.09 -33.66 7.04
C TRP A 12 24.31 -33.83 5.72
N LYS A 13 24.85 -34.60 4.76
CA LYS A 13 24.14 -34.89 3.51
C LYS A 13 22.81 -35.62 3.75
N THR A 14 22.80 -36.60 4.63
CA THR A 14 21.58 -37.38 4.91
C THR A 14 20.55 -36.61 5.74
N LEU A 15 20.99 -35.82 6.73
CA LEU A 15 20.11 -34.95 7.51
C LEU A 15 19.49 -33.84 6.68
N PHE A 16 20.28 -33.21 5.80
CA PHE A 16 19.81 -32.23 4.85
C PHE A 16 18.74 -32.87 3.97
N THR A 17 19.06 -33.93 3.24
CA THR A 17 18.11 -34.61 2.33
C THR A 17 16.82 -35.07 3.03
N ARG A 18 16.90 -35.63 4.25
CA ARG A 18 15.74 -36.02 5.05
C ARG A 18 14.89 -34.81 5.46
N ARG A 19 15.51 -33.67 5.80
CA ARG A 19 14.78 -32.45 6.16
C ARG A 19 14.02 -31.88 4.95
N TRP A 20 14.63 -31.85 3.77
CA TRP A 20 13.98 -31.35 2.54
C TRP A 20 12.80 -32.21 2.11
N THR A 21 12.92 -33.54 2.20
CA THR A 21 11.80 -34.44 1.84
C THR A 21 10.62 -34.27 2.79
N LEU A 22 10.86 -34.05 4.08
CA LEU A 22 9.80 -33.79 5.05
C LEU A 22 9.11 -32.44 4.84
N MET A 23 9.78 -31.45 4.23
CA MET A 23 9.19 -30.15 3.89
C MET A 23 8.43 -30.19 2.56
N ALA A 24 8.98 -30.88 1.56
CA ALA A 24 8.37 -31.03 0.25
C ALA A 24 7.07 -31.86 0.30
N ASN A 25 6.96 -32.82 1.23
CA ASN A 25 5.76 -33.67 1.34
C ASN A 25 4.62 -33.05 2.18
N ASN A 26 4.79 -31.82 2.69
CA ASN A 26 3.71 -31.04 3.30
C ASN A 26 3.06 -30.14 2.23
N HIS A 27 2.49 -30.77 1.19
CA HIS A 27 1.56 -30.07 0.31
C HIS A 27 0.26 -29.87 1.06
N HIS A 28 0.17 -28.77 1.80
CA HIS A 28 -1.10 -28.25 2.26
C HIS A 28 -1.88 -27.80 1.03
N ASP A 29 -3.09 -28.34 0.88
CA ASP A 29 -4.08 -27.90 -0.09
C ASP A 29 -4.28 -26.38 0.06
N GLU A 30 -3.63 -25.62 -0.81
CA GLU A 30 -3.79 -24.18 -0.88
C GLU A 30 -5.22 -23.90 -1.33
N LEU A 31 -6.11 -23.63 -0.36
CA LEU A 31 -7.42 -23.05 -0.61
C LEU A 31 -7.21 -21.77 -1.44
N HIS A 32 -7.46 -21.86 -2.75
CA HIS A 32 -7.48 -20.73 -3.66
C HIS A 32 -8.64 -19.79 -3.26
N ILE A 33 -8.33 -18.86 -2.37
CA ILE A 33 -9.24 -17.81 -1.91
C ILE A 33 -9.62 -16.94 -3.10
N GLY A 34 -10.93 -16.77 -3.28
CA GLY A 34 -11.55 -16.33 -4.51
C GLY A 34 -11.04 -15.00 -5.07
N ILE A 35 -10.76 -15.06 -6.36
CA ILE A 35 -10.46 -13.96 -7.28
C ILE A 35 -11.56 -12.85 -7.38
N PRO A 36 -12.87 -13.06 -7.12
CA PRO A 36 -13.87 -12.02 -7.45
C PRO A 36 -13.78 -10.76 -6.57
N GLY A 37 -13.26 -10.85 -5.34
CA GLY A 37 -13.11 -9.69 -4.46
C GLY A 37 -12.13 -8.66 -5.01
N TYR A 38 -11.02 -9.11 -5.58
CA TYR A 38 -9.98 -8.24 -6.14
C TYR A 38 -10.45 -7.51 -7.41
N LEU A 39 -11.27 -8.16 -8.22
CA LEU A 39 -11.86 -7.59 -9.45
C LEU A 39 -12.83 -6.43 -9.16
N MET A 40 -13.62 -6.52 -8.08
CA MET A 40 -14.51 -5.43 -7.67
C MET A 40 -13.74 -4.18 -7.29
N VAL A 41 -12.65 -4.32 -6.51
CA VAL A 41 -11.82 -3.19 -6.10
C VAL A 41 -11.07 -2.60 -7.30
N PHE A 42 -10.60 -3.46 -8.21
CA PHE A 42 -9.98 -3.02 -9.47
C PHE A 42 -10.91 -2.14 -10.31
N LEU A 43 -12.19 -2.53 -10.46
CA LEU A 43 -13.18 -1.71 -11.17
C LEU A 43 -13.39 -0.35 -10.50
N ILE A 44 -13.46 -0.30 -9.17
CA ILE A 44 -13.59 0.96 -8.41
C ILE A 44 -12.41 1.90 -8.68
N LEU A 45 -11.19 1.38 -8.79
CA LEU A 45 -10.00 2.20 -9.11
C LEU A 45 -9.98 2.68 -10.55
N VAL A 46 -10.43 1.85 -11.49
CA VAL A 46 -10.58 2.24 -12.90
C VAL A 46 -11.58 3.38 -13.01
N ILE A 47 -12.73 3.27 -12.36
CA ILE A 47 -13.76 4.33 -12.31
C ILE A 47 -13.17 5.61 -11.70
N GLY A 48 -12.45 5.51 -10.58
CA GLY A 48 -11.80 6.67 -9.96
C GLY A 48 -10.80 7.38 -10.90
N THR A 49 -10.10 6.62 -11.73
CA THR A 49 -9.12 7.17 -12.70
C THR A 49 -9.82 7.83 -13.88
N ILE A 50 -10.89 7.22 -14.38
CA ILE A 50 -11.73 7.81 -15.43
C ILE A 50 -12.37 9.12 -14.94
N LEU A 51 -12.86 9.15 -13.70
CA LEU A 51 -13.41 10.37 -13.10
C LEU A 51 -12.36 11.50 -13.02
N THR A 52 -11.13 11.20 -12.58
CA THR A 52 -10.07 12.21 -12.55
C THR A 52 -9.72 12.72 -13.95
N TYR A 53 -9.67 11.82 -14.94
CA TYR A 53 -9.43 12.19 -16.33
C TYR A 53 -10.53 13.11 -16.89
N ILE A 54 -11.80 12.78 -16.64
CA ILE A 54 -12.94 13.59 -17.11
C ILE A 54 -12.93 14.98 -16.45
N VAL A 55 -12.63 15.07 -15.15
CA VAL A 55 -12.53 16.36 -14.46
C VAL A 55 -11.35 17.17 -14.99
N ALA A 56 -10.20 16.54 -15.26
CA ALA A 56 -9.06 17.22 -15.87
C ALA A 56 -9.38 17.79 -17.27
N LEU A 57 -10.29 17.17 -18.02
CA LEU A 57 -10.74 17.66 -19.33
C LEU A 57 -11.83 18.73 -19.26
N ARG A 58 -12.48 18.90 -18.10
CA ARG A 58 -13.52 19.91 -17.89
C ARG A 58 -12.92 21.09 -17.16
N ASP A 59 -12.72 22.18 -17.89
CA ASP A 59 -12.35 23.44 -17.26
C ASP A 59 -13.49 23.95 -16.37
N LEU A 60 -13.36 23.71 -15.06
CA LEU A 60 -14.23 24.25 -14.01
C LEU A 60 -13.84 25.71 -13.67
N ASP A 61 -13.46 26.49 -14.67
CA ASP A 61 -12.93 27.84 -14.51
C ASP A 61 -14.03 28.91 -14.31
N TRP A 62 -15.29 28.49 -14.28
CA TRP A 62 -16.46 29.38 -14.13
C TRP A 62 -16.68 29.91 -12.71
N ILE A 63 -16.07 29.30 -11.67
CA ILE A 63 -16.39 29.63 -10.27
C ILE A 63 -15.22 30.30 -9.51
N PHE A 64 -13.97 29.88 -9.72
CA PHE A 64 -12.77 30.41 -9.06
C PHE A 64 -11.51 30.02 -9.87
N PRO A 65 -10.49 30.90 -9.97
CA PRO A 65 -9.19 30.51 -10.53
C PRO A 65 -8.57 29.39 -9.67
N GLY A 66 -8.42 28.19 -10.26
CA GLY A 66 -7.85 27.01 -9.59
C GLY A 66 -8.86 26.01 -9.01
N ALA A 67 -10.17 26.21 -9.23
CA ALA A 67 -11.20 25.26 -8.78
C ALA A 67 -11.02 23.85 -9.37
N ASN A 68 -10.50 23.74 -10.60
CA ASN A 68 -10.16 22.46 -11.23
C ASN A 68 -9.15 21.67 -10.36
N THR A 69 -8.09 22.32 -9.89
CA THR A 69 -7.06 21.69 -9.04
C THR A 69 -7.63 21.19 -7.71
N LEU A 70 -8.50 21.98 -7.07
CA LEU A 70 -9.12 21.58 -5.80
C LEU A 70 -10.03 20.36 -5.96
N VAL A 71 -10.86 20.34 -7.01
CA VAL A 71 -11.76 19.22 -7.32
C VAL A 71 -10.95 17.97 -7.71
N ALA A 72 -9.92 18.12 -8.53
CA ALA A 72 -9.01 17.04 -8.89
C ALA A 72 -8.32 16.44 -7.64
N LEU A 73 -7.88 17.30 -6.71
CA LEU A 73 -7.26 16.87 -5.46
C LEU A 73 -8.26 16.13 -4.55
N ALA A 74 -9.50 16.59 -4.45
CA ALA A 74 -10.55 15.94 -3.66
C ALA A 74 -10.89 14.54 -4.20
N ILE A 75 -10.98 14.39 -5.52
CA ILE A 75 -11.19 13.09 -6.18
C ILE A 75 -9.98 12.18 -5.95
N ALA A 76 -8.77 12.72 -6.08
CA ALA A 76 -7.55 11.97 -5.81
C ALA A 76 -7.50 11.47 -4.36
N PHE A 77 -7.88 12.32 -3.38
CA PHE A 77 -7.95 11.95 -1.97
C PHE A 77 -8.94 10.81 -1.72
N THR A 78 -10.13 10.92 -2.30
CA THR A 78 -11.17 9.89 -2.18
C THR A 78 -10.69 8.57 -2.78
N LYS A 79 -10.09 8.58 -3.97
CA LYS A 79 -9.49 7.40 -4.58
C LYS A 79 -8.41 6.77 -3.68
N MET A 80 -7.52 7.58 -3.12
CA MET A 80 -6.47 7.09 -2.21
C MET A 80 -7.04 6.43 -0.95
N SER A 81 -8.13 6.96 -0.38
CA SER A 81 -8.81 6.32 0.75
C SER A 81 -9.33 4.92 0.39
N PHE A 82 -9.93 4.74 -0.79
CA PHE A 82 -10.37 3.42 -1.27
C PHE A 82 -9.19 2.45 -1.45
N VAL A 83 -8.04 2.90 -1.98
CA VAL A 83 -6.83 2.06 -2.10
C VAL A 83 -6.38 1.56 -0.72
N VAL A 84 -6.29 2.43 0.28
CA VAL A 84 -5.83 2.05 1.63
C VAL A 84 -6.81 1.10 2.32
N LEU A 85 -8.12 1.35 2.21
CA LEU A 85 -9.13 0.52 2.87
C LEU A 85 -9.21 -0.90 2.29
N TYR A 86 -9.13 -1.02 0.95
CA TYR A 86 -9.40 -2.28 0.24
C TYR A 86 -8.14 -2.99 -0.25
N PHE A 87 -7.22 -2.32 -0.95
CA PHE A 87 -6.00 -2.96 -1.48
C PHE A 87 -5.00 -3.29 -0.38
N MET A 88 -4.81 -2.38 0.58
CA MET A 88 -3.96 -2.65 1.74
C MET A 88 -4.65 -3.52 2.81
N HIS A 89 -5.87 -4.01 2.54
CA HIS A 89 -6.66 -4.85 3.44
C HIS A 89 -6.80 -4.32 4.88
N VAL A 90 -6.63 -3.01 5.08
CA VAL A 90 -6.64 -2.38 6.41
C VAL A 90 -8.00 -2.60 7.11
N ARG A 91 -9.10 -2.73 6.36
CA ARG A 91 -10.44 -3.07 6.88
C ARG A 91 -10.51 -4.44 7.58
N TRP A 92 -9.76 -5.44 7.11
CA TRP A 92 -9.78 -6.82 7.63
C TRP A 92 -8.67 -7.12 8.64
N GLN A 93 -7.72 -6.21 8.76
CA GLN A 93 -6.58 -6.35 9.66
C GLN A 93 -6.93 -5.99 11.11
N SER A 94 -6.06 -6.41 12.03
CA SER A 94 -6.25 -6.18 13.46
C SER A 94 -6.29 -4.69 13.81
N ARG A 95 -6.94 -4.34 14.94
CA ARG A 95 -7.09 -2.94 15.40
C ARG A 95 -5.75 -2.21 15.60
N LEU A 96 -4.66 -2.95 15.81
CA LEU A 96 -3.32 -2.39 15.94
C LEU A 96 -2.83 -1.72 14.65
N ILE A 97 -3.13 -2.31 13.49
CA ILE A 97 -2.74 -1.79 12.17
C ILE A 97 -3.50 -0.49 11.85
N TRP A 98 -4.79 -0.43 12.21
CA TRP A 98 -5.59 0.79 12.11
C TRP A 98 -5.01 1.96 12.92
N LEU A 99 -4.53 1.68 14.14
CA LEU A 99 -3.94 2.70 15.01
C LEU A 99 -2.64 3.26 14.41
N THR A 100 -1.79 2.39 13.85
CA THR A 100 -0.56 2.81 13.19
C THR A 100 -0.80 3.61 11.91
N ALA A 101 -1.80 3.24 11.10
CA ALA A 101 -2.16 3.97 9.89
C ALA A 101 -2.67 5.39 10.20
N LEU A 102 -3.55 5.52 11.20
CA LEU A 102 -4.02 6.82 11.68
C LEU A 102 -2.89 7.62 12.33
N GLY A 103 -2.00 6.97 13.08
CA GLY A 103 -0.81 7.60 13.66
C GLY A 103 0.12 8.20 12.60
N GLY A 104 0.37 7.48 11.51
CA GLY A 104 1.16 7.98 10.38
C GLY A 104 0.49 9.16 9.66
N PHE A 105 -0.82 9.10 9.45
CA PHE A 105 -1.58 10.20 8.84
C PHE A 105 -1.62 11.44 9.74
N PHE A 106 -1.79 11.25 11.04
CA PHE A 106 -1.72 12.31 12.05
C PHE A 106 -0.33 12.97 12.08
N TRP A 107 0.72 12.15 12.05
CA TRP A 107 2.10 12.65 11.98
C TRP A 107 2.36 13.48 10.72
N LEU A 108 1.91 12.99 9.55
CA LEU A 108 2.01 13.73 8.28
C LEU A 108 1.27 15.07 8.35
N ALA A 109 0.05 15.08 8.90
CA ALA A 109 -0.74 16.30 9.05
C ALA A 109 -0.02 17.37 9.89
N ILE A 110 0.66 16.97 10.97
CA ILE A 110 1.47 17.89 11.79
C ILE A 110 2.64 18.47 10.98
N MET A 111 3.37 17.64 10.25
CA MET A 111 4.48 18.11 9.41
C MET A 111 4.02 19.09 8.33
N PHE A 112 2.85 18.84 7.73
CA PHE A 112 2.27 19.73 6.73
C PHE A 112 1.85 21.07 7.33
N ALA A 113 1.26 21.05 8.53
CA ALA A 113 0.89 22.26 9.26
C ALA A 113 2.11 23.13 9.59
N PHE A 114 3.20 22.54 10.10
CA PHE A 114 4.43 23.29 10.37
C PHE A 114 5.06 23.84 9.09
N THR A 115 5.14 23.03 8.04
CA THR A 115 5.67 23.49 6.74
C THR A 115 4.90 24.70 6.22
N MET A 116 3.57 24.70 6.27
CA MET A 116 2.76 25.85 5.87
C MET A 116 3.00 27.07 6.77
N GLN A 117 3.17 26.88 8.08
CA GLN A 117 3.51 27.97 9.00
C GLN A 117 4.87 28.60 8.68
N ASP A 118 5.87 27.80 8.31
CA ASP A 118 7.18 28.29 7.87
C ASP A 118 7.07 29.15 6.61
N TYR A 119 6.29 28.70 5.61
CA TYR A 119 6.05 29.47 4.38
C TYR A 119 5.33 30.80 4.65
N LEU A 120 4.28 30.78 5.49
CA LEU A 120 3.51 31.99 5.84
C LEU A 120 4.38 32.99 6.59
N THR A 121 5.18 32.53 7.55
CA THR A 121 6.08 33.40 8.33
C THR A 121 7.14 34.06 7.44
N ARG A 122 7.69 33.34 6.46
CA ARG A 122 8.67 33.88 5.50
C ARG A 122 8.06 34.90 4.54
N SER A 123 6.80 34.70 4.13
CA SER A 123 6.06 35.67 3.32
C SER A 123 5.69 36.95 4.09
N VAL A 124 5.57 36.88 5.42
CA VAL A 124 5.25 38.03 6.28
C VAL A 124 6.49 38.87 6.56
N ILE A 125 7.66 38.24 6.79
CA ILE A 125 8.93 38.95 7.06
C ILE A 125 9.52 39.61 5.79
N GLY A 126 9.19 39.12 4.59
CA GLY A 126 9.71 39.64 3.32
C GLY A 126 9.05 40.93 2.80
N LYS A 127 8.32 41.66 3.63
CA LYS A 127 7.71 42.97 3.32
C LYS A 127 8.32 44.06 4.17
#